data_AF-A0A2G5DQ00-F1
#
_entry.id   AF-A0A2G5DQ00-F1
#
_cell.length_a   1.000
_cell.length_b   1.000
_cell.length_c   1.000
_cell.angle_alpha   90.00
_cell.angle_beta   90.00
_cell.angle_gamma   90.00
#
_symmetry.space_group_name_H-M   'P 1'
#
loop_
_entity.id
_entity.type
_entity.pdbx_description
1 polymer ?
#
loop_
_entity_poly.entity_id
_entity_poly.type
_entity_poly.pdbx_seq_one_letter_code
_entity_poly.pdbx_strand_id
1 'polypeptide(L)' 'MEQREIYILLLHRVMMNVDRTRYAIAFFSFCKGIIQTPEELVDEEHPLLFKPFDHMGFRQFIVNQGELKSKSPIKAYCGV' A
#
# COMPACT_ATOMS: atom_id res chain seq x y z
N MET A 1 3.34 -22.21 0.60
CA MET A 1 3.16 -21.93 2.03
C MET A 1 3.00 -20.45 2.15
N GLU A 2 1.73 -20.07 2.25
CA GLU A 2 1.21 -18.75 2.00
C GLU A 2 1.36 -17.95 3.28
N GLN A 3 2.36 -17.06 3.31
CA GLN A 3 2.41 -16.00 4.31
C GLN A 3 1.06 -15.28 4.27
N ARG A 4 0.40 -15.14 5.42
CA ARG A 4 -0.75 -14.24 5.53
C ARG A 4 -0.25 -12.82 5.37
N GLU A 5 -0.05 -12.39 4.13
CA GLU A 5 0.04 -10.99 3.77
C GLU A 5 -1.37 -10.40 3.91
N ILE A 6 -1.71 -9.94 5.12
CA ILE A 6 -3.06 -9.44 5.44
C ILE A 6 -3.43 -8.24 4.54
N TYR A 7 -2.45 -7.56 3.93
CA TYR A 7 -2.67 -6.55 2.89
C TYR A 7 -1.64 -6.64 1.76
N ILE A 8 -2.10 -7.13 0.60
CA ILE A 8 -1.33 -7.11 -0.65
C ILE A 8 -1.64 -5.82 -1.41
N LEU A 9 -0.63 -4.99 -1.67
CA LEU A 9 -0.74 -3.87 -2.61
C LEU A 9 -0.67 -4.40 -4.04
N LEU A 10 -1.82 -4.70 -4.63
CA LEU A 10 -1.91 -5.19 -6.01
C LEU A 10 -1.78 -4.05 -7.02
N LEU A 11 -0.92 -4.25 -8.01
CA LEU A 11 -0.88 -3.40 -9.20
C LEU A 11 -2.10 -3.69 -10.06
N HIS A 12 -3.02 -2.74 -10.13
CA HIS A 12 -4.20 -2.81 -10.99
C HIS A 12 -4.00 -1.95 -12.24
N ARG A 13 -4.35 -2.51 -13.41
CA ARG A 13 -4.38 -1.80 -14.69
C ARG A 13 -5.73 -2.01 -15.37
N VAL A 14 -6.34 -0.93 -15.80
CA VAL A 14 -7.52 -0.95 -16.67
C VAL A 14 -7.05 -0.95 -18.12
N MET A 15 -7.51 -1.94 -18.90
CA MET A 15 -7.27 -2.03 -20.34
C MET A 15 -8.57 -1.70 -21.08
N MET A 16 -8.51 -0.76 -22.03
CA MET A 16 -9.63 -0.43 -22.91
C MET A 16 -9.53 -1.26 -24.19
N ASN A 17 -10.21 -2.41 -24.21
CA ASN A 17 -10.16 -3.36 -25.33
C ASN A 17 -11.39 -3.24 -26.26
N VAL A 18 -12.20 -2.19 -26.09
CA VAL A 18 -13.45 -2.00 -26.81
C VAL A 18 -13.59 -0.52 -27.19
N ASP A 19 -14.08 -0.25 -28.40
CA ASP A 19 -14.35 1.11 -28.88
C ASP A 19 -15.70 1.62 -28.36
N ARG A 20 -15.81 1.72 -27.03
CA ARG A 20 -17.00 2.22 -26.33
C ARG A 20 -16.59 3.00 -25.09
N THR A 21 -17.37 4.05 -24.78
CA THR A 21 -17.19 4.83 -23.55
C THR A 21 -17.47 3.98 -22.31
N ARG A 22 -16.52 3.98 -21.36
CA ARG A 22 -16.66 3.34 -20.05
C ARG A 22 -16.66 4.41 -18.95
N TYR A 23 -17.69 4.41 -18.12
CA TYR A 23 -17.76 5.23 -16.93
C TYR A 23 -17.31 4.42 -15.71
N ALA A 24 -16.57 5.05 -14.80
CA ALA A 24 -16.17 4.45 -13.55
C ALA A 24 -16.17 5.51 -12.44
N ILE A 25 -16.48 5.06 -11.22
CA ILE A 25 -16.36 5.86 -10.01
C ILE A 25 -15.50 5.06 -9.03
N ALA A 26 -14.64 5.75 -8.30
CA ALA A 26 -13.82 5.14 -7.26
C ALA A 26 -13.98 5.94 -5.97
N PHE A 27 -14.09 5.23 -4.85
CA PHE A 27 -14.16 5.79 -3.52
C PHE A 27 -12.97 5.27 -2.71
N PHE A 28 -12.22 6.18 -2.09
CA PHE A 28 -11.04 5.86 -1.30
C PHE A 28 -11.16 6.47 0.09
N SER A 29 -10.81 5.68 1.10
CA SER A 29 -10.74 6.11 2.50
C SER A 29 -9.29 6.33 2.90
N PHE A 30 -9.04 7.42 3.62
CA PHE A 30 -7.73 7.76 4.16
C PHE A 30 -7.82 7.91 5.67
N CYS A 31 -6.81 7.41 6.38
CA CYS A 31 -6.71 7.56 7.84
C CYS A 31 -5.79 8.74 8.17
N LYS A 32 -6.15 9.55 9.16
CA LYS A 32 -5.22 10.52 9.77
C LYS A 32 -4.58 9.88 10.99
N GLY A 33 -3.26 10.01 11.11
CA GLY A 33 -2.50 9.52 12.26
C GLY A 33 -1.50 8.42 11.90
N ILE A 34 -0.91 7.86 12.96
CA ILE A 34 0.12 6.83 12.85
C ILE A 34 -0.54 5.47 12.62
N ILE A 35 -0.14 4.81 11.54
CA ILE A 35 -0.41 3.41 11.26
C ILE A 35 0.71 2.59 11.88
N GLN A 36 0.34 1.56 12.65
CA GLN A 36 1.25 0.60 13.22
C GLN A 36 0.69 -0.80 13.06
N THR A 37 1.58 -1.78 12.89
CA THR A 37 1.19 -3.19 12.90
C THR A 37 0.71 -3.55 14.31
N PRO A 38 -0.49 -4.12 14.46
CA PRO A 38 -0.96 -4.67 15.73
C PRO A 38 0.03 -5.69 16.30
N GLU A 39 0.24 -5.68 17.62
CA GLU A 39 1.23 -6.53 18.29
C GLU A 39 0.90 -8.02 18.15
N GLU A 40 -0.38 -8.38 18.10
CA GLU A 40 -0.85 -9.75 17.91
C GLU A 40 -0.52 -10.35 16.53
N LEU A 41 -0.02 -9.53 15.60
CA LEU A 41 0.41 -9.95 14.27
C LEU A 41 1.93 -10.02 14.12
N VAL A 42 2.69 -9.83 15.20
CA VAL A 42 4.15 -9.87 15.22
C VAL A 42 4.63 -11.00 16.13
N ASP A 43 5.29 -12.00 15.56
CA ASP A 43 5.83 -13.15 16.28
C ASP A 43 7.16 -13.64 15.67
N GLU A 44 7.71 -14.74 16.18
CA GLU A 44 8.99 -15.28 15.71
C GLU A 44 8.94 -15.79 14.25
N GLU A 45 7.78 -16.28 13.81
CA GLU A 45 7.55 -16.73 12.43
C GLU A 45 7.21 -15.54 11.50
N HIS A 46 6.63 -14.48 12.05
CA HIS A 46 6.15 -13.28 11.36
C HIS A 46 6.75 -12.00 11.98
N PRO A 47 8.03 -11.68 11.69
CA PRO A 47 8.67 -10.51 12.25
C PRO A 47 8.08 -9.21 11.72
N LEU A 48 8.24 -8.13 12.48
CA LEU A 48 7.79 -6.79 12.10
C LEU A 48 8.45 -6.34 10.78
N LEU A 49 7.63 -6.08 9.76
CA LEU A 49 8.10 -5.65 8.44
C LEU A 49 8.15 -4.14 8.26
N PHE A 50 7.36 -3.39 9.05
CA PHE A 50 7.18 -1.95 8.90
C PHE A 50 7.20 -1.25 10.24
N LYS A 51 7.93 -0.14 10.33
CA LYS A 51 7.91 0.77 11.47
C LYS A 51 6.60 1.58 11.47
N PRO A 52 6.10 2.02 12.63
CA PRO A 52 4.96 2.94 12.69
C PRO A 52 5.18 4.18 11.81
N PHE A 53 4.17 4.60 11.06
CA PHE A 53 4.31 5.67 10.06
C PHE A 53 3.04 6.51 9.91
N ASP A 54 3.19 7.79 9.52
CA ASP A 54 2.03 8.66 9.22
C ASP A 54 1.44 8.33 7.84
N HIS A 55 0.15 7.98 7.79
CA HIS A 55 -0.53 7.61 6.55
C HIS A 55 -0.54 8.74 5.52
N MET A 56 -0.72 9.99 5.97
CA MET A 56 -0.76 11.14 5.07
C MET A 56 0.64 11.48 4.54
N GLY A 57 1.67 11.34 5.36
CA GLY A 57 3.08 11.41 4.97
C GLY A 57 3.44 10.36 3.91
N PHE A 58 3.00 9.11 4.08
CA PHE A 58 3.19 8.07 3.06
C PHE A 58 2.49 8.41 1.73
N ARG A 59 1.24 8.89 1.79
CA ARG A 59 0.52 9.34 0.59
C ARG A 59 1.28 10.45 -0.15
N GLN A 60 1.80 11.44 0.58
CA GLN A 60 2.60 12.51 -0.01
C GLN A 60 3.90 11.98 -0.63
N PHE A 61 4.56 11.04 0.03
CA PHE A 61 5.76 10.36 -0.48
C PHE A 61 5.50 9.64 -1.80
N ILE A 62 4.36 8.94 -1.94
CA ILE A 62 3.98 8.28 -3.20
C ILE A 62 3.72 9.31 -4.30
N VAL A 63 2.92 10.34 -4.02
CA VAL A 63 2.59 11.39 -5.01
C VAL A 63 3.84 12.11 -5.52
N ASN A 64 4.78 12.41 -4.63
CA ASN A 64 6.00 13.16 -4.97
C ASN A 64 7.03 12.36 -5.78
N GLN A 65 7.02 11.03 -5.71
CA GLN A 65 8.00 10.19 -6.41
C GLN A 65 7.69 9.94 -7.89
N GLY A 66 6.53 10.37 -8.39
CA GLY A 66 6.09 10.09 -9.75
C GLY A 66 5.78 8.61 -9.98
N GLU A 67 5.86 8.14 -11.24
CA GLU A 67 5.66 6.73 -11.59
C GLU A 67 6.57 5.84 -10.72
N LEU A 68 5.94 4.95 -9.95
CA LEU A 68 6.50 4.04 -8.97
C LEU A 68 7.87 3.46 -9.39
N LYS A 69 8.98 4.13 -9.03
CA LYS A 69 10.33 3.64 -9.34
C LYS A 69 10.77 2.49 -8.44
N SER A 70 10.08 2.25 -7.33
CA SER A 70 10.37 1.14 -6.41
C SER A 70 9.30 0.05 -6.49
N LYS A 71 9.73 -1.22 -6.45
CA LYS A 71 8.83 -2.39 -6.44
C LYS A 71 7.90 -2.42 -5.21
N SER A 72 8.20 -1.63 -4.16
CA SER A 72 7.37 -1.52 -2.95
C SER A 72 7.60 -0.16 -2.26
N PRO A 73 6.75 0.85 -2.53
CA PRO A 73 6.85 2.18 -1.92
C PRO A 73 6.74 2.15 -0.40
N ILE A 74 5.91 1.27 0.15
CA ILE A 74 5.72 1.16 1.60
C ILE A 74 6.99 0.66 2.29
N LYS A 75 7.70 -0.33 1.70
CA LYS A 75 9.00 -0.78 2.22
C LYS A 75 10.06 0.34 2.15
N ALA A 76 10.06 1.13 1.07
CA ALA A 76 10.98 2.27 0.95
C ALA A 76 10.68 3.39 1.98
N TYR A 77 9.42 3.57 2.36
CA TYR A 77 9.01 4.60 3.31
C TYR A 77 9.23 4.21 4.77
N CYS A 78 8.82 3.00 5.15
CA CYS A 78 8.76 2.58 6.55
C CYS A 78 9.24 1.15 6.81
N GLY A 79 9.97 0.51 5.89
CA GLY A 79 10.54 -0.82 6.11
C GLY A 79 11.45 -0.90 7.34
N VAL A 80 11.49 -2.07 7.98
CA VAL A 80 12.46 -2.42 9.03
C VAL A 80 13.80 -2.81 8.42
#